data_AF-A0A452Q8A9-F1
#
_entry.id   AF-A0A452Q8A9-F1
#
_cell.length_a   1.000
_cell.length_b   1.000
_cell.length_c   1.000
_cell.angle_alpha   90.00
_cell.angle_beta   90.00
_cell.angle_gamma   90.00
#
_symmetry.space_group_name_H-M   'P 1'
#
loop_
_entity.id
_entity.type
_entity.pdbx_description
1 polymer ?
#
loop_
_entity_poly.entity_id
_entity_poly.type
_entity_poly.pdbx_seq_one_letter_code
_entity_poly.pdbx_strand_id
1 'polypeptide(L)'
;MASRSSVAASGRWLEGLRKWYYNAAGFNKLGLMRDDTIHENDDVKEAIRRLPENLYNDRMFRIKRALDLTMRHQILPKEQWTKYEEVAQLLCI
;
A
#
# COMPACT_ATOMS: atom_id res chain seq x y z
N MET A 1 31.51 13.05 -18.44
CA MET A 1 30.38 13.49 -17.59
C MET A 1 29.08 13.64 -18.42
N ALA A 2 28.59 12.58 -19.08
CA ALA A 2 27.43 12.71 -19.99
C ALA A 2 26.58 11.42 -20.11
N SER A 3 26.40 10.66 -19.03
CA SER A 3 25.58 9.43 -19.03
C SER A 3 24.45 9.42 -17.99
N ARG A 4 24.22 10.50 -17.25
CA ARG A 4 23.19 10.56 -16.19
C ARG A 4 21.79 10.93 -16.69
N SER A 5 21.65 11.46 -17.90
CA SER A 5 20.40 12.03 -18.41
C SER A 5 19.37 10.99 -18.88
N SER A 6 19.81 9.82 -19.38
CA SER A 6 18.92 8.77 -19.88
C SER A 6 18.23 7.96 -18.76
N VAL A 7 18.88 7.82 -17.61
CA VAL A 7 18.33 7.13 -16.43
C VAL A 7 17.22 7.94 -15.75
N ALA A 8 17.29 9.27 -15.82
CA ALA A 8 16.27 10.15 -15.23
C ALA A 8 14.93 10.14 -16.01
N ALA A 9 14.99 10.01 -17.35
CA ALA A 9 13.80 9.96 -18.18
C ALA A 9 13.05 8.61 -18.09
N SER A 10 13.80 7.49 -18.00
CA SER A 10 13.22 6.16 -17.78
C SER A 10 12.60 6.02 -16.39
N GLY A 11 13.21 6.62 -15.36
CA GLY A 11 12.67 6.65 -13.99
C GLY A 11 11.28 7.30 -13.91
N ARG A 12 11.09 8.48 -14.52
CA ARG A 12 9.79 9.19 -14.52
C ARG A 12 8.69 8.43 -15.26
N TRP A 13 9.05 7.70 -16.32
CA TRP A 13 8.09 6.88 -17.06
C TRP A 13 7.68 5.63 -16.27
N LEU A 14 8.63 4.99 -15.58
CA LEU A 14 8.37 3.90 -14.65
C LEU A 14 7.50 4.34 -13.46
N GLU A 15 7.69 5.55 -12.93
CA GLU A 15 6.82 6.11 -11.89
C GLU A 15 5.37 6.27 -12.37
N GLY A 16 5.17 6.73 -13.60
CA GLY A 16 3.85 6.83 -14.22
C GLY A 16 3.14 5.47 -14.32
N LEU A 17 3.85 4.44 -14.79
CA LEU A 17 3.33 3.07 -14.84
C LEU A 17 3.03 2.50 -13.46
N ARG A 18 3.91 2.73 -12.48
CA ARG A 18 3.74 2.26 -11.11
C ARG A 18 2.52 2.90 -10.45
N LYS A 19 2.30 4.20 -10.67
CA LYS A 19 1.10 4.92 -10.21
C LYS A 19 -0.17 4.40 -10.87
N TRP A 20 -0.12 4.11 -12.17
CA TRP A 20 -1.26 3.52 -12.89
C TRP A 20 -1.63 2.14 -12.32
N TYR A 21 -0.64 1.26 -12.16
CA TYR A 21 -0.84 -0.08 -11.58
C TYR A 21 -1.39 -0.01 -10.15
N TYR A 22 -0.88 0.91 -9.33
CA TYR A 22 -1.37 1.14 -7.98
C TYR A 22 -2.87 1.48 -7.95
N ASN A 23 -3.33 2.36 -8.86
CA ASN A 23 -4.75 2.72 -8.95
C ASN A 23 -5.62 1.56 -9.49
N ALA A 24 -5.05 0.69 -10.32
CA ALA A 24 -5.74 -0.47 -10.88
C ALA A 24 -5.95 -1.59 -9.86
N ALA A 25 -5.02 -1.76 -8.91
CA ALA A 25 -5.06 -2.83 -7.92
C ALA A 25 -6.23 -2.74 -6.91
N GLY A 26 -6.90 -1.58 -6.78
CA GLY A 26 -8.19 -1.46 -6.10
C GLY A 26 -8.16 -1.48 -4.56
N PHE A 27 -7.03 -1.82 -3.93
CA PHE A 27 -6.88 -1.80 -2.47
C PHE A 27 -6.98 -0.37 -1.88
N ASN A 28 -6.68 0.64 -2.70
CA ASN A 28 -6.92 2.06 -2.39
C ASN A 28 -8.40 2.36 -2.07
N LYS A 29 -9.34 1.67 -2.73
CA LYS A 29 -10.79 1.83 -2.51
C LYS A 29 -11.28 1.24 -1.20
N LEU A 30 -10.50 0.35 -0.59
CA LEU A 30 -10.77 -0.27 0.72
C LEU A 30 -10.03 0.44 1.85
N GLY A 31 -9.17 1.42 1.53
CA GLY A 31 -8.34 2.13 2.50
C GLY A 31 -7.27 1.23 3.13
N LEU A 32 -6.81 0.21 2.40
CA LEU A 32 -5.70 -0.65 2.81
C LEU A 32 -4.36 0.01 2.47
N MET A 33 -3.34 -0.31 3.26
CA MET A 33 -1.95 -0.01 2.93
C MET A 33 -1.33 -1.17 2.14
N ARG A 34 -0.19 -0.92 1.47
CA ARG A 34 0.49 -1.96 0.67
C ARG A 34 0.92 -3.16 1.52
N ASP A 35 1.39 -2.93 2.73
CA ASP A 35 1.86 -3.99 3.63
C ASP A 35 0.71 -4.83 4.21
N ASP A 36 -0.53 -4.34 4.12
CA ASP A 36 -1.70 -5.10 4.54
C ASP A 36 -2.07 -6.18 3.47
N THR A 37 -1.62 -6.02 2.23
CA THR A 37 -1.93 -6.93 1.10
C THR A 37 -0.86 -8.02 0.89
N ILE A 38 0.21 -8.03 1.68
CA ILE A 38 1.26 -9.05 1.57
C ILE A 38 0.76 -10.41 2.08
N HIS A 39 1.19 -11.49 1.44
CA HIS A 39 0.84 -12.84 1.88
C HIS A 39 1.57 -13.20 3.18
N GLU A 40 0.84 -13.71 4.18
CA GLU A 40 1.38 -14.02 5.51
C GLU A 40 2.19 -15.32 5.52
N ASN A 41 3.44 -15.24 5.04
CA ASN A 41 4.46 -16.29 5.21
C ASN A 41 5.05 -16.25 6.63
N ASP A 42 5.85 -17.25 6.99
CA ASP A 42 6.44 -17.32 8.34
C ASP A 42 7.36 -16.13 8.66
N ASP A 43 8.10 -15.62 7.68
CA ASP A 43 8.91 -14.39 7.82
C ASP A 43 8.03 -13.16 8.09
N VAL A 44 6.89 -13.06 7.41
CA VAL A 44 5.93 -11.96 7.56
C VAL A 44 5.26 -12.02 8.93
N LYS A 45 4.93 -13.22 9.41
CA LYS A 45 4.38 -13.42 10.76
C LYS A 45 5.39 -12.97 11.82
N GLU A 46 6.67 -13.28 11.64
CA GLU A 46 7.70 -12.81 12.57
C GLU A 46 7.85 -11.29 12.53
N ALA A 47 7.83 -10.70 11.34
CA ALA A 47 7.86 -9.25 11.16
C ALA A 47 6.67 -8.55 11.83
N ILE A 48 5.45 -9.08 11.68
CA ILE A 48 4.25 -8.59 12.35
C ILE A 48 4.40 -8.71 13.88
N ARG A 49 5.01 -9.78 14.39
CA ARG A 49 5.25 -9.98 15.83
C ARG A 49 6.22 -8.95 16.42
N ARG A 50 7.17 -8.45 15.63
CA ARG A 50 8.16 -7.43 16.04
C ARG A 50 7.61 -6.00 16.00
N LEU A 51 6.44 -5.80 15.40
CA LEU A 51 5.85 -4.48 15.22
C LEU A 51 5.38 -3.91 16.56
N PRO A 52 5.51 -2.60 16.82
CA PRO A 52 4.97 -1.99 18.03
C PRO A 52 3.43 -2.07 18.04
N GLU A 53 2.86 -2.16 19.24
CA GLU A 53 1.45 -2.48 19.46
C GLU A 53 0.48 -1.49 18.79
N ASN A 54 0.84 -0.20 18.78
CA ASN A 54 0.05 0.84 18.11
C ASN A 54 -0.12 0.57 16.60
N LEU A 55 0.98 0.28 15.90
CA LEU A 55 0.96 -0.02 14.47
C LEU A 55 0.25 -1.33 14.15
N TYR A 56 0.39 -2.33 15.03
CA TYR A 56 -0.33 -3.59 14.90
C TYR A 56 -1.85 -3.39 14.99
N ASN A 57 -2.31 -2.61 15.98
CA ASN A 57 -3.73 -2.29 16.15
C ASN A 57 -4.29 -1.50 14.96
N ASP A 58 -3.52 -0.55 14.43
CA ASP A 58 -3.90 0.21 13.23
C ASP A 58 -4.03 -0.70 12.00
N ARG A 59 -3.08 -1.62 11.78
CA ARG A 59 -3.15 -2.64 10.73
C ARG A 59 -4.42 -3.47 10.87
N MET A 60 -4.69 -3.97 12.07
CA MET A 60 -5.86 -4.80 12.34
C MET A 60 -7.18 -4.04 12.12
N PHE A 61 -7.24 -2.76 12.49
CA PHE A 61 -8.40 -1.90 12.24
C PHE A 61 -8.66 -1.72 10.74
N ARG A 62 -7.61 -1.44 9.94
CA ARG A 62 -7.75 -1.31 8.48
C ARG A 62 -8.25 -2.60 7.84
N ILE A 63 -7.71 -3.76 8.24
CA ILE A 63 -8.14 -5.07 7.73
C ILE A 63 -9.61 -5.33 8.07
N LYS A 64 -10.03 -5.12 9.32
CA LYS A 64 -11.44 -5.28 9.73
C LYS A 64 -12.38 -4.40 8.93
N ARG A 65 -12.00 -3.13 8.71
CA ARG A 65 -12.77 -2.19 7.89
C ARG A 65 -12.89 -2.68 6.44
N ALA A 66 -11.78 -3.14 5.85
CA ALA A 66 -11.78 -3.65 4.48
C ALA A 66 -12.65 -4.91 4.33
N LEU A 67 -12.64 -5.79 5.34
CA LEU A 67 -13.51 -6.97 5.38
C LEU A 67 -15.00 -6.57 5.45
N ASP A 68 -15.38 -5.65 6.33
CA ASP A 68 -16.78 -5.17 6.45
C ASP A 68 -17.29 -4.56 5.13
N LEU A 69 -16.47 -3.74 4.47
CA LEU A 69 -16.79 -3.16 3.16
C LEU A 69 -16.93 -4.22 2.07
N THR A 70 -16.02 -5.21 2.07
CA THR A 70 -16.05 -6.31 1.11
C THR A 70 -17.31 -7.16 1.29
N MET A 71 -17.69 -7.44 2.54
CA MET A 71 -18.93 -8.16 2.87
C MET A 71 -20.18 -7.42 2.39
N ARG A 72 -20.18 -6.08 2.45
CA ARG A 72 -21.28 -5.24 1.97
C ARG A 72 -21.23 -4.93 0.47
N HIS A 73 -20.15 -5.34 -0.22
CA HIS A 73 -19.83 -4.91 -1.58
C HIS A 73 -19.86 -3.38 -1.76
N GLN A 74 -19.44 -2.65 -0.73
CA GLN A 74 -19.37 -1.19 -0.72
C GLN A 74 -17.93 -0.70 -0.84
N ILE A 75 -17.76 0.53 -1.31
CA ILE A 75 -16.46 1.21 -1.42
C ILE A 75 -16.37 2.36 -0.42
N LEU A 76 -15.16 2.70 0.02
CA LEU A 76 -14.95 3.90 0.83
C LEU A 76 -15.29 5.16 0.01
N PRO A 77 -15.73 6.27 0.65
CA PRO A 77 -15.78 7.57 0.02
C PRO A 77 -14.41 7.96 -0.57
N LYS A 78 -14.41 8.66 -1.72
CA LYS A 78 -13.18 8.95 -2.48
C LYS A 78 -12.16 9.78 -1.67
N GLU A 79 -12.64 10.59 -0.74
CA GLU A 79 -11.83 11.45 0.13
C GLU A 79 -10.98 10.64 1.11
N GLN A 80 -11.42 9.42 1.45
CA GLN A 80 -10.75 8.54 2.40
C GLN A 80 -9.85 7.49 1.74
N TRP A 81 -9.70 7.53 0.41
CA TRP A 81 -8.85 6.58 -0.31
C TRP A 81 -7.37 6.85 0.00
N THR A 82 -6.62 5.77 0.21
CA THR A 82 -5.18 5.84 0.48
C THR A 82 -4.46 6.49 -0.70
N LYS A 83 -3.76 7.60 -0.45
CA LYS A 83 -3.02 8.30 -1.51
C LYS A 83 -1.73 7.56 -1.82
N TYR A 84 -1.28 7.63 -3.07
CA TYR A 84 -0.05 6.97 -3.52
C TYR A 84 1.20 7.44 -2.75
N GLU A 85 1.25 8.72 -2.38
CA GLU A 85 2.38 9.32 -1.67
C GLU A 85 2.52 8.79 -0.24
N GLU A 86 1.39 8.50 0.43
CA GLU A 86 1.36 7.96 1.80
C GLU A 86 1.85 6.51 1.86
N VAL A 87 1.72 5.76 0.75
CA VAL A 87 2.12 4.35 0.67
C VAL A 87 3.59 4.17 0.24
N ALA A 88 4.20 5.20 -0.35
CA ALA A 88 5.61 5.15 -0.75
C ALA A 88 6.57 5.19 0.45
N GLN A 89 6.15 5.71 1.59
CA GLN A 89 6.99 5.95 2.78
C GLN A 89 7.05 4.78 3.77
N LEU A 90 6.18 3.77 3.66
CA LEU A 90 6.18 2.59 4.56
C LEU A 90 7.01 1.42 4.04
N LEU A 91 7.98 1.69 3.17
CA LEU A 91 8.90 0.67 2.68
C LEU A 91 10.09 0.52 3.64
N CYS A 92 9.82 0.01 4.84
CA CYS A 92 10.88 -0.48 5.75
C CYS A 92 10.29 -1.40 6.82
N ILE A 93 9.78 -2.55 6.38
CA ILE A 93 9.88 -3.80 7.12
C ILE A 93 10.78 -4.72 6.29
#